data_AF-A0A2X3JQH9-F1
#
_entry.id   AF-A0A2X3JQH9-F1
#
_cell.length_a   1.000
_cell.length_b   1.000
_cell.length_c   1.000
_cell.angle_alpha   90.00
_cell.angle_beta   90.00
_cell.angle_gamma   90.00
#
_symmetry.space_group_name_H-M   'P 1'
#
loop_
_entity.id
_entity.type
_entity.pdbx_description
1 polymer ?
#
loop_
_entity_poly.entity_id
_entity_poly.type
_entity_poly.pdbx_seq_one_letter_code
_entity_poly.pdbx_strand_id
1 'polypeptide(L)' 'MLTDSRSFLSYTRHEYFRRILCQMIGRWVEAGEAPADINLLGEMVKNICFNNARDYFAIELN' A
#
# COMPACT_ATOMS: atom_id res chain seq x y z
N MET A 1 3.35 -4.53 -3.74
CA MET A 1 3.30 -5.94 -3.30
C MET A 1 2.88 -6.80 -4.50
N LEU A 2 3.38 -8.03 -4.60
CA LEU A 2 3.00 -9.02 -5.62
C LEU A 2 2.71 -10.37 -4.94
N THR A 3 1.75 -11.16 -5.45
CA THR A 3 1.35 -12.41 -4.77
C THR A 3 2.34 -13.55 -4.92
N ASP A 4 3.11 -13.56 -6.01
CA ASP A 4 3.98 -14.65 -6.47
C ASP A 4 3.30 -16.03 -6.37
N SER A 5 2.04 -16.09 -6.80
CA SER A 5 1.19 -17.27 -6.63
C SER A 5 0.53 -17.67 -7.93
N ARG A 6 0.36 -18.99 -8.10
CA ARG A 6 -0.41 -19.57 -9.20
C ARG A 6 -1.90 -19.78 -8.86
N SER A 7 -2.33 -19.37 -7.65
CA SER A 7 -3.72 -19.52 -7.20
C SER A 7 -4.53 -18.25 -7.42
N PHE A 8 -5.73 -18.38 -7.99
CA PHE A 8 -6.68 -17.28 -8.15
C PHE A 8 -7.17 -16.70 -6.81
N LEU A 9 -7.09 -17.45 -5.72
CA LEU A 9 -7.50 -16.99 -4.38
C LEU A 9 -6.39 -16.19 -3.67
N SER A 10 -5.24 -16.01 -4.30
CA SER A 10 -4.08 -15.37 -3.68
C SER A 10 -4.19 -13.85 -3.51
N TYR A 11 -5.18 -13.19 -4.12
CA TYR A 11 -5.31 -11.72 -4.07
C TYR A 11 -5.58 -11.18 -2.66
N THR A 12 -6.14 -11.99 -1.75
CA THR A 12 -6.27 -11.64 -0.32
C THR A 12 -4.92 -11.37 0.35
N ARG A 13 -3.79 -11.84 -0.22
CA ARG A 13 -2.43 -11.48 0.22
C ARG A 13 -2.16 -9.98 0.08
N HIS A 14 -2.75 -9.30 -0.91
CA HIS A 14 -2.64 -7.86 -1.02
C HIS A 14 -3.40 -7.15 0.10
N GLU A 15 -4.56 -7.66 0.50
CA GLU A 15 -5.28 -7.13 1.66
C GLU A 15 -4.46 -7.28 2.95
N TYR A 16 -3.87 -8.46 3.16
CA TYR A 16 -3.00 -8.71 4.30
C TYR A 16 -1.81 -7.74 4.35
N PHE A 17 -1.13 -7.55 3.21
CA PHE A 17 -0.08 -6.55 3.07
C PHE A 17 -0.56 -5.13 3.40
N ARG A 18 -1.72 -4.70 2.87
CA ARG A 18 -2.29 -3.38 3.12
C ARG A 18 -2.59 -3.16 4.61
N ARG A 19 -3.13 -4.17 5.30
CA ARG A 19 -3.40 -4.09 6.74
C ARG A 19 -2.13 -3.91 7.56
N ILE A 20 -1.07 -4.67 7.25
CA ILE A 20 0.23 -4.53 7.91
C ILE A 20 0.84 -3.14 7.65
N LEU A 21 0.81 -2.68 6.39
CA LEU A 21 1.32 -1.36 6.01
C LEU A 21 0.60 -0.24 6.79
N CYS A 22 -0.74 -0.24 6.77
CA CYS A 22 -1.51 0.78 7.48
C CYS A 22 -1.32 0.71 9.00
N GLN A 23 -1.20 -0.48 9.58
CA GLN A 23 -0.90 -0.64 11.00
C GLN A 23 0.48 -0.07 11.36
N MET A 24 1.50 -0.34 10.54
CA MET A 24 2.85 0.19 10.74
C MET A 24 2.87 1.72 10.69
N ILE A 25 2.22 2.31 9.68
CA ILE A 25 2.11 3.77 9.56
C ILE A 25 1.36 4.36 10.75
N GLY A 26 0.25 3.74 11.18
CA GLY A 26 -0.50 4.18 12.35
C GLY A 26 0.36 4.23 13.61
N ARG A 27 1.20 3.21 13.84
CA ARG A 27 2.13 3.17 14.98
C ARG A 27 3.18 4.29 14.92
N TRP A 28 3.71 4.59 13.74
CA TRP A 28 4.66 5.72 13.59
C TRP A 28 4.01 7.06 13.91
N VAL A 29 2.74 7.25 13.51
CA VAL A 29 1.98 8.46 13.85
C VAL A 29 1.73 8.54 15.36
N GLU A 30 1.30 7.44 15.99
CA GLU A 30 1.08 7.37 17.44
C GLU A 30 2.37 7.61 18.25
N ALA A 31 3.52 7.14 17.74
CA ALA A 31 4.83 7.34 18.35
C ALA A 31 5.43 8.75 18.10
N GLY A 32 4.80 9.57 17.26
CA GLY A 32 5.33 10.88 16.86
C GLY A 32 6.51 10.81 15.89
N GLU A 33 6.76 9.65 15.27
CA GLU A 33 7.81 9.43 14.26
C GLU A 33 7.37 9.89 12.86
N ALA A 34 6.05 9.98 12.63
CA ALA A 34 5.45 10.48 11.40
C ALA A 34 4.36 11.52 11.70
N PRO A 35 4.16 12.53 10.81
CA PRO A 35 3.12 13.53 11.00
C PRO A 35 1.73 12.91 10.88
N ALA A 36 0.80 13.35 11.73
CA ALA A 36 -0.61 12.96 11.68
C ALA A 36 -1.38 13.70 10.55
N ASP A 37 -0.87 13.63 9.32
CA ASP A 37 -1.48 14.23 8.13
C ASP A 37 -2.13 13.15 7.25
N ILE A 38 -3.46 13.08 7.29
CA ILE A 38 -4.22 12.06 6.56
C ILE A 38 -4.12 12.21 5.04
N ASN A 39 -3.92 13.41 4.52
CA ASN A 39 -3.82 13.64 3.08
C ASN A 39 -2.48 13.13 2.58
N LEU A 40 -1.40 13.51 3.27
CA LEU A 40 -0.04 13.04 2.97
C LEU A 40 0.05 11.51 3.07
N LEU A 41 -0.37 10.95 4.20
CA LEU A 41 -0.27 9.51 4.44
C LEU A 41 -1.23 8.71 3.56
N GLY A 42 -2.43 9.23 3.32
CA GLY A 42 -3.40 8.61 2.42
C GLY A 42 -2.87 8.53 0.99
N GLU A 43 -2.23 9.59 0.50
CA GLU A 43 -1.61 9.59 -0.82
C GLU A 43 -0.41 8.63 -0.89
N MET A 44 0.43 8.60 0.15
CA MET A 44 1.52 7.62 0.24
C MET A 44 1.00 6.18 0.20
N VAL A 45 -0.08 5.85 0.93
CA VAL A 45 -0.69 4.51 0.92
C VAL A 45 -1.21 4.17 -0.48
N LYS A 46 -1.94 5.07 -1.15
CA LYS A 46 -2.41 4.86 -2.54
C LYS A 46 -1.25 4.60 -3.49
N ASN A 47 -0.17 5.36 -3.36
CA ASN A 47 1.03 5.23 -4.16
C ASN A 47 1.69 3.87 -3.97
N ILE A 48 1.90 3.43 -2.72
CA ILE A 48 2.48 2.12 -2.41
C ILE A 48 1.57 0.97 -2.87
N CYS A 49 0.25 1.14 -2.74
CA CYS A 49 -0.71 0.08 -3.04
C CYS A 49 -0.98 -0.10 -4.53
N PHE A 50 -0.74 0.91 -5.37
CA PHE A 50 -0.98 0.82 -6.80
C PHE A 50 -0.18 1.81 -7.66
N ASN A 51 -0.29 3.13 -7.42
CA ASN A 51 0.18 4.13 -8.40
C ASN A 51 1.67 3.98 -8.73
N ASN A 52 2.51 3.69 -7.73
CA ASN A 52 3.94 3.50 -7.97
C ASN A 52 4.21 2.31 -8.89
N ALA A 53 3.48 1.21 -8.75
CA ALA A 53 3.64 0.05 -9.63
C ALA A 53 3.12 0.36 -11.04
N ARG A 54 1.98 1.05 -11.15
CA ARG A 54 1.44 1.52 -12.42
C ARG A 54 2.47 2.39 -13.15
N ASP A 55 3.02 3.39 -12.48
CA ASP A 55 3.93 4.37 -13.08
C ASP A 55 5.29 3.73 -13.39
N TYR A 56 5.83 2.90 -12.49
CA TYR A 56 7.11 2.24 -12.67
C TYR A 56 7.11 1.25 -13.85
N PHE A 57 6.00 0.53 -14.05
CA PHE A 57 5.85 -0.41 -15.16
C PHE A 57 5.14 0.20 -16.38
N ALA A 58 4.85 1.50 -16.36
CA ALA A 58 4.11 2.21 -17.41
C ALA A 58 2.81 1.48 -17.82
N ILE A 59 2.03 1.02 -16.85
CA ILE A 59 0.77 0.32 -17.08
C ILE A 59 -0.28 1.31 -17.57
N GLU A 60 -0.71 1.15 -18.82
CA GLU A 60 -1.85 1.86 -19.39
C GLU A 60 -3.16 1.26 -18.86
N LEU A 61 -4.06 2.14 -18.42
CA LEU A 61 -5.40 1.76 -17.98
C LEU A 61 -6.39 2.17 -19.08
N ASN A 62 -7.14 1.18 -19.56
CA ASN A 62 -8.18 1.37 -20.57
C ASN A 62 -9.50 1.83 -19.94
#